data_AF-A0A7S3YA05-F1
#
_entry.id   AF-A0A7S3YA05-F1
#
_cell.length_a   1.000
_cell.length_b   1.000
_cell.length_c   1.000
_cell.angle_alpha   90.00
_cell.angle_beta   90.00
_cell.angle_gamma   90.00
#
_symmetry.space_group_name_H-M   'P 1'
#
loop_
_entity.id
_entity.type
_entity.pdbx_description
1 polymer ?
#
loop_
_entity_poly.entity_id
_entity_poly.type
_entity_poly.pdbx_seq_one_letter_code
_entity_poly.pdbx_strand_id
1 'polypeptide(L)'
;AATGAGTGTHPGFSRFRMKSPDAPQPRIDGKGAAVLAQWKHEIEGAWHEKKDSSSTEAEANAYCNVDATRFPVRGKAYILDGKKQPSKSAAFTLVCSKCFLSDFKATGAVASVSSLRNFLREHEENEYFIQTWTVPATAPSSTSGSGSSGVGQYTVVNLFQRTLAKGKDPVFDTLYEKFRTGDDEFRKERLKMIPEILQAPWAVKVTILTW
;
A
#
# COMPACT_ATOMS: atom_id res chain seq x y z
N ALA A 1 -1.63 7.58 -63.36
CA ALA A 1 -2.81 8.30 -62.81
C ALA A 1 -3.76 7.24 -62.25
N ALA A 2 -4.21 7.22 -61.01
CA ALA A 2 -4.25 8.24 -59.97
C ALA A 2 -4.01 7.60 -58.60
N THR A 3 -3.28 8.33 -57.76
CA THR A 3 -3.01 8.09 -56.34
C THR A 3 -4.19 8.56 -55.49
N GLY A 4 -4.70 7.71 -54.59
CA GLY A 4 -5.70 8.06 -53.59
C GLY A 4 -5.11 7.93 -52.19
N ALA A 5 -4.51 9.01 -51.68
CA ALA A 5 -4.04 9.12 -50.30
C ALA A 5 -5.21 9.57 -49.41
N GLY A 6 -5.69 8.68 -48.53
CA GLY A 6 -6.65 9.02 -47.48
C GLY A 6 -5.91 9.45 -46.22
N THR A 7 -5.80 10.75 -46.00
CA THR A 7 -5.37 11.34 -44.73
C THR A 7 -6.52 11.26 -43.74
N GLY A 8 -6.51 10.26 -42.86
CA GLY A 8 -7.40 10.19 -41.70
C GLY A 8 -6.95 11.19 -40.63
N THR A 9 -7.65 12.31 -40.55
CA THR A 9 -7.58 13.26 -39.42
C THR A 9 -8.20 12.60 -38.19
N HIS A 10 -7.36 12.13 -37.26
CA HIS A 10 -7.82 11.71 -35.93
C HIS A 10 -8.30 12.94 -35.13
N PRO A 11 -9.48 12.89 -34.50
CA PRO A 11 -9.94 13.96 -33.61
C PRO A 11 -9.03 14.04 -32.38
N GLY A 12 -8.70 15.27 -32.01
CA GLY A 12 -7.65 15.63 -31.06
C GLY A 12 -7.76 14.93 -29.71
N PHE A 13 -6.72 14.16 -29.38
CA PHE A 13 -6.39 13.86 -27.99
C PHE A 13 -5.90 15.15 -27.33
N SER A 14 -6.77 15.73 -26.52
CA SER A 14 -6.40 16.80 -25.61
C SER A 14 -5.28 16.29 -24.70
N ARG A 15 -4.08 16.86 -24.85
CA ARG A 15 -2.95 16.59 -23.96
C ARG A 15 -3.38 16.94 -22.54
N PHE A 16 -3.62 15.93 -21.70
CA PHE A 16 -3.66 16.12 -20.26
C PHE A 16 -2.24 16.48 -19.81
N ARG A 17 -1.97 17.78 -19.74
CA ARG A 17 -0.79 18.34 -19.10
C ARG A 17 -0.97 18.11 -17.61
N MET A 18 -0.34 17.07 -17.08
CA MET A 18 -0.29 16.86 -15.63
C MET A 18 0.44 18.06 -15.02
N LYS A 19 -0.21 18.71 -14.04
CA LYS A 19 0.29 19.90 -13.36
C LYS A 19 1.62 19.59 -12.68
N SER A 20 2.50 20.60 -12.67
CA SER A 20 3.78 20.62 -11.94
C SER A 20 3.62 20.05 -10.51
N PRO A 21 4.64 19.38 -9.95
CA PRO A 21 4.66 18.97 -8.54
C PRO A 21 4.51 20.13 -7.53
N ASP A 22 4.44 21.39 -8.00
CA ASP A 22 4.23 22.59 -7.20
C ASP A 22 2.75 22.98 -7.00
N ALA A 23 1.79 22.13 -7.38
CA ALA A 23 0.40 22.40 -7.06
C ALA A 23 0.23 22.43 -5.53
N PRO A 24 -0.20 23.55 -4.93
CA PRO A 24 -0.39 23.63 -3.48
C PRO A 24 -1.41 22.57 -3.07
N GLN A 25 -0.96 21.61 -2.26
CA GLN A 25 -1.82 20.60 -1.67
C GLN A 25 -2.92 21.28 -0.84
N PRO A 26 -4.15 20.74 -0.80
CA PRO A 26 -5.21 21.28 0.04
C PRO A 26 -4.71 21.42 1.48
N ARG A 27 -4.85 22.62 2.01
CA ARG A 27 -4.38 23.01 3.34
C ARG A 27 -5.19 22.21 4.36
N ILE A 28 -4.53 21.30 5.07
CA ILE A 28 -5.14 20.51 6.15
C ILE A 28 -5.63 21.50 7.21
N ASP A 29 -6.94 21.62 7.35
CA ASP A 29 -7.61 22.40 8.38
C ASP A 29 -7.41 21.74 9.76
N GLY A 30 -7.29 22.59 10.78
CA GLY A 30 -6.62 22.29 12.05
C GLY A 30 -7.18 21.16 12.91
N LYS A 31 -8.25 20.47 12.50
CA LYS A 31 -8.76 19.26 13.16
C LYS A 31 -8.15 17.97 12.61
N GLY A 32 -7.88 17.88 11.31
CA GLY A 32 -7.20 16.72 10.71
C GLY A 32 -5.69 16.70 10.97
N ALA A 33 -5.07 17.88 11.15
CA ALA A 33 -3.65 18.02 11.42
C ALA A 33 -3.22 17.46 12.78
N ALA A 34 -4.12 17.48 13.78
CA ALA A 34 -3.84 16.99 15.13
C ALA A 34 -3.77 15.45 15.22
N VAL A 35 -4.47 14.74 14.32
CA VAL A 35 -4.47 13.26 14.26
C VAL A 35 -3.21 12.70 13.57
N LEU A 36 -2.43 13.55 12.88
CA LEU A 36 -1.27 13.16 12.06
C LEU A 36 0.09 13.50 12.70
N ALA A 37 0.07 14.05 13.92
CA ALA A 37 1.25 14.30 14.75
C ALA A 37 1.37 13.12 15.73
N GLN A 38 2.18 12.10 15.48
CA GLN A 38 3.63 12.13 15.63
C GLN A 38 4.18 10.70 15.49
N TRP A 39 4.34 10.19 14.26
CA TRP A 39 4.83 8.85 13.89
C TRP A 39 6.00 8.30 14.73
N LYS A 40 6.92 9.14 15.22
CA LYS A 40 8.13 8.71 15.95
C LYS A 40 7.84 8.13 17.34
N HIS A 41 6.93 8.72 18.13
CA HIS A 41 6.44 8.12 19.39
C HIS A 41 5.39 7.03 19.14
N GLU A 42 4.78 7.09 17.98
CA GLU A 42 3.66 6.28 17.58
C GLU A 42 4.05 4.89 17.07
N ILE A 43 5.33 4.63 16.79
CA ILE A 43 5.87 3.28 16.57
C ILE A 43 5.74 2.43 17.85
N GLU A 44 5.81 3.06 19.03
CA GLU A 44 5.61 2.39 20.32
C GLU A 44 4.14 2.02 20.57
N GLY A 45 3.18 2.61 19.83
CA GLY A 45 1.75 2.25 19.83
C GLY A 45 1.26 1.74 18.47
N ALA A 46 2.17 1.40 17.56
CA ALA A 46 1.83 0.74 16.31
C ALA A 46 1.42 -0.70 16.58
N TRP A 47 0.80 -1.36 15.59
CA TRP A 47 0.58 -2.80 15.70
C TRP A 47 1.93 -3.47 15.99
N HIS A 48 2.02 -4.31 17.01
CA HIS A 48 3.27 -4.96 17.37
C HIS A 48 3.43 -6.27 16.60
N GLU A 49 4.68 -6.62 16.28
CA GLU A 49 4.98 -7.93 15.70
C GLU A 49 4.81 -9.02 16.76
N LYS A 50 3.83 -9.92 16.56
CA LYS A 50 3.68 -11.11 17.40
C LYS A 50 4.68 -12.17 16.94
N LYS A 51 5.73 -12.38 17.73
CA LYS A 51 6.78 -13.38 17.44
C LYS A 51 6.32 -14.83 17.65
N ASP A 52 5.34 -15.06 18.55
CA ASP A 52 4.87 -16.41 18.90
C ASP A 52 3.34 -16.51 18.88
N SER A 53 2.82 -17.58 18.26
CA SER A 53 1.38 -17.85 18.15
C SER A 53 0.70 -18.26 19.46
N SER A 54 1.46 -18.45 20.55
CA SER A 54 0.98 -19.05 21.80
C SER A 54 0.47 -18.06 22.86
N SER A 55 0.55 -16.74 22.64
CA SER A 55 0.06 -15.78 23.66
C SER A 55 -1.46 -15.67 23.65
N THR A 56 -2.06 -15.95 24.80
CA THR A 56 -3.50 -15.87 25.08
C THR A 56 -3.91 -14.41 25.36
N GLU A 57 -4.74 -13.87 24.48
CA GLU A 57 -5.73 -12.81 24.70
C GLU A 57 -5.30 -11.36 25.02
N ALA A 58 -4.05 -11.03 25.38
CA ALA A 58 -3.76 -9.68 25.88
C ALA A 58 -3.40 -8.58 24.84
N GLU A 59 -3.21 -8.88 23.56
CA GLU A 59 -2.78 -7.87 22.58
C GLU A 59 -3.78 -7.75 21.41
N ALA A 60 -4.85 -7.00 21.64
CA ALA A 60 -5.65 -6.46 20.54
C ALA A 60 -4.74 -5.54 19.69
N ASN A 61 -4.71 -5.75 18.37
CA ASN A 61 -3.89 -5.02 17.37
C ASN A 61 -2.43 -5.49 17.21
N ALA A 62 -2.21 -6.78 16.92
CA ALA A 62 -0.90 -7.31 16.54
C ALA A 62 -0.85 -7.76 15.07
N TYR A 63 0.30 -7.64 14.43
CA TYR A 63 0.55 -8.21 13.10
C TYR A 63 1.58 -9.34 13.19
N CYS A 64 1.60 -10.22 12.19
CA CYS A 64 2.66 -11.20 12.03
C CYS A 64 3.16 -11.19 10.59
N ASN A 65 4.47 -11.28 10.41
CA ASN A 65 5.03 -11.53 9.09
C ASN A 65 4.63 -12.94 8.65
N VAL A 66 3.97 -13.03 7.48
CA VAL A 66 3.59 -14.32 6.92
C VAL A 66 4.81 -14.95 6.25
N ASP A 67 5.00 -16.25 6.44
CA ASP A 67 6.01 -17.00 5.71
C ASP A 67 5.72 -16.99 4.20
N ALA A 68 6.50 -16.19 3.47
CA ALA A 68 6.35 -16.03 2.03
C ALA A 68 6.47 -17.36 1.27
N THR A 69 7.21 -18.34 1.78
CA THR A 69 7.44 -19.61 1.09
C THR A 69 6.16 -20.45 0.98
N ARG A 70 5.15 -20.18 1.81
CA ARG A 70 3.84 -20.83 1.75
C ARG A 70 3.02 -20.42 0.53
N PHE A 71 3.38 -19.32 -0.15
CA PHE A 71 2.62 -18.84 -1.31
C PHE A 71 3.12 -19.49 -2.61
N PRO A 72 2.24 -20.18 -3.36
CA PRO A 72 2.61 -20.77 -4.64
C PRO A 72 2.64 -19.69 -5.74
N VAL A 73 3.80 -19.50 -6.36
CA VAL A 73 4.04 -18.53 -7.43
C VAL A 73 4.27 -19.22 -8.77
N ARG A 74 3.97 -18.50 -9.86
CA ARG A 74 4.23 -18.98 -11.22
C ARG A 74 5.74 -18.91 -11.50
N GLY A 75 6.37 -20.06 -11.64
CA GLY A 75 7.79 -20.16 -12.01
C GLY A 75 8.04 -19.83 -13.48
N LYS A 76 9.31 -19.80 -13.90
CA LYS A 76 9.69 -19.52 -15.29
C LYS A 76 9.09 -20.53 -16.29
N ALA A 77 8.94 -21.78 -15.87
CA ALA A 77 8.39 -22.86 -16.70
C ALA A 77 6.85 -22.97 -16.62
N TYR A 78 6.17 -22.12 -15.83
CA TYR A 78 4.74 -22.24 -15.54
C TYR A 78 3.86 -22.30 -16.79
N ILE A 79 4.23 -21.58 -17.85
CA ILE A 79 3.49 -21.58 -19.12
C ILE A 79 3.56 -22.95 -19.83
N LEU A 80 4.65 -23.69 -19.63
CA LEU A 80 4.86 -25.00 -20.25
C LEU A 80 4.35 -26.15 -19.38
N ASP A 81 4.57 -26.09 -18.06
CA ASP A 81 4.27 -27.19 -17.14
C ASP A 81 2.98 -27.01 -16.32
N GLY A 82 2.43 -25.79 -16.26
CA GLY A 82 1.28 -25.44 -15.43
C GLY A 82 1.52 -25.53 -13.91
N LYS A 83 2.77 -25.76 -13.47
CA LYS A 83 3.10 -26.05 -12.07
C LYS A 83 3.56 -24.79 -11.34
N LYS A 84 2.86 -24.46 -10.25
CA LYS A 84 3.31 -23.42 -9.32
C LYS A 84 4.40 -23.99 -8.41
N GLN A 85 5.33 -23.13 -8.02
CA GLN A 85 6.39 -23.46 -7.07
C GLN A 85 6.28 -22.55 -5.84
N PRO A 86 6.76 -22.96 -4.66
CA PRO A 86 6.88 -22.08 -3.50
C PRO A 86 7.60 -20.77 -3.84
N SER A 87 7.17 -19.66 -3.26
CA SER A 87 7.91 -18.39 -3.35
C SER A 87 9.26 -18.51 -2.63
N LYS A 88 10.21 -17.64 -3.02
CA LYS A 88 11.40 -17.38 -2.22
C LYS A 88 11.02 -16.62 -0.95
N SER A 89 11.98 -16.48 -0.02
CA SER A 89 11.88 -15.59 1.13
C SER A 89 11.45 -14.18 0.73
N ALA A 90 10.64 -13.53 1.58
CA ALA A 90 10.19 -12.17 1.33
C ALA A 90 11.38 -11.22 1.14
N ALA A 91 11.28 -10.31 0.16
CA ALA A 91 12.29 -9.29 -0.07
C ALA A 91 12.16 -8.09 0.89
N PHE A 92 10.97 -7.96 1.48
CA PHE A 92 10.55 -6.90 2.38
C PHE A 92 9.84 -7.52 3.57
N THR A 93 9.94 -6.86 4.72
CA THR A 93 9.31 -7.26 5.97
C THR A 93 8.45 -6.11 6.48
N LEU A 94 7.25 -6.41 7.00
CA LEU A 94 6.39 -5.40 7.60
C LEU A 94 7.02 -4.95 8.92
N VAL A 95 7.33 -3.66 9.02
CA VAL A 95 7.94 -3.05 10.23
C VAL A 95 6.97 -2.16 10.99
N CYS A 96 5.90 -1.70 10.36
CA CYS A 96 4.85 -0.93 11.01
C CYS A 96 3.55 -1.00 10.22
N SER A 97 2.43 -1.18 10.92
CA SER A 97 1.08 -0.99 10.38
C SER A 97 0.32 -0.02 11.27
N LYS A 98 -0.31 0.97 10.65
CA LYS A 98 -1.12 1.99 11.33
C LYS A 98 -2.44 2.18 10.63
N CYS A 99 -3.48 2.40 11.42
CA CYS A 99 -4.82 2.72 10.97
C CYS A 99 -5.27 3.99 11.67
N PHE A 100 -5.76 4.97 10.93
CA PHE A 100 -6.32 6.20 11.48
C PHE A 100 -7.57 6.61 10.70
N LEU A 101 -8.52 7.22 11.40
CA LEU A 101 -9.72 7.77 10.78
C LEU A 101 -9.40 9.16 10.23
N SER A 102 -9.67 9.38 8.94
CA SER A 102 -9.54 10.68 8.28
C SER A 102 -10.81 11.01 7.52
N ASP A 103 -11.08 12.31 7.34
CA ASP A 103 -12.13 12.84 6.47
C ASP A 103 -11.67 12.96 5.01
N PHE A 104 -10.36 12.93 4.76
CA PHE A 104 -9.77 12.98 3.43
C PHE A 104 -9.09 11.66 3.03
N LYS A 105 -8.98 11.45 1.72
CA LYS A 105 -8.29 10.28 1.15
C LYS A 105 -6.80 10.56 1.11
N ALA A 106 -6.03 9.93 2.00
CA ALA A 106 -4.57 10.04 1.99
C ALA A 106 -3.97 9.16 0.88
N THR A 107 -4.06 9.60 -0.39
CA THR A 107 -3.49 8.84 -1.53
C THR A 107 -1.98 8.71 -1.49
N GLY A 108 -1.28 9.55 -0.71
CA GLY A 108 0.14 9.46 -0.45
C GLY A 108 0.44 9.72 1.02
N ALA A 109 0.51 8.67 1.83
CA ALA A 109 0.75 8.79 3.28
C ALA A 109 1.99 9.63 3.62
N VAL A 110 3.08 9.51 2.85
CA VAL A 110 4.30 10.29 3.08
C VAL A 110 4.09 11.80 2.87
N ALA A 111 3.25 12.18 1.90
CA ALA A 111 2.92 13.57 1.63
C ALA A 111 1.94 14.14 2.66
N SER A 112 1.04 13.32 3.18
CA SER A 112 0.03 13.76 4.15
C SER A 112 0.50 13.69 5.62
N VAL A 113 1.44 12.79 5.94
CA VAL A 113 1.89 12.52 7.31
C VAL A 113 3.33 13.01 7.46
N SER A 114 3.50 14.20 8.02
CA SER A 114 4.80 14.87 8.19
C SER A 114 5.77 14.03 9.04
N SER A 115 5.26 13.36 10.06
CA SER A 115 6.04 12.54 10.97
C SER A 115 6.58 11.26 10.31
N LEU A 116 5.79 10.59 9.46
CA LEU A 116 6.28 9.50 8.60
C LEU A 116 7.36 10.00 7.63
N ARG A 117 7.16 11.17 7.03
CA ARG A 117 8.16 11.78 6.13
C ARG A 117 9.47 12.07 6.84
N ASN A 118 9.41 12.59 8.07
CA ASN A 118 10.60 12.86 8.87
C ASN A 118 11.33 11.55 9.22
N PHE A 119 10.60 10.51 9.64
CA PHE A 119 11.16 9.18 9.88
C PHE A 119 11.90 8.65 8.65
N LEU A 120 11.30 8.74 7.45
CA LEU A 120 11.95 8.26 6.21
C LEU A 120 13.22 9.05 5.86
N ARG A 121 13.31 10.33 6.24
CA ARG A 121 14.52 11.15 6.04
C ARG A 121 15.62 10.81 7.04
N GLU A 122 15.24 10.50 8.28
CA GLU A 122 16.19 10.07 9.33
C GLU A 122 16.77 8.67 9.06
N HIS A 123 16.11 7.88 8.21
CA HIS A 123 16.47 6.50 7.86
C HIS A 123 16.66 6.30 6.35
N GLU A 124 17.27 7.27 5.66
CA GLU A 124 17.44 7.24 4.20
C GLU A 124 18.37 6.11 3.71
N GLU A 125 19.16 5.51 4.61
CA GLU A 125 19.97 4.33 4.34
C GLU A 125 19.13 3.08 4.06
N ASN A 126 17.87 3.07 4.50
CA ASN A 126 16.95 1.96 4.34
C ASN A 126 16.06 2.15 3.11
N GLU A 127 15.68 1.03 2.48
CA GLU A 127 14.75 1.02 1.36
C GLU A 127 13.37 0.60 1.84
N TYR A 128 12.39 1.49 1.71
CA TYR A 128 11.02 1.27 2.16
C TYR A 128 10.05 1.09 0.99
N PHE A 129 9.09 0.19 1.17
CA PHE A 129 7.90 0.07 0.35
C PHE A 129 6.69 0.43 1.21
N ILE A 130 5.93 1.44 0.80
CA ILE A 130 4.79 1.94 1.57
C ILE A 130 3.52 1.60 0.82
N GLN A 131 2.65 0.86 1.48
CA GLN A 131 1.33 0.57 0.98
C GLN A 131 0.31 1.38 1.76
N THR A 132 -0.56 2.09 1.03
CA THR A 132 -1.68 2.84 1.62
C THR A 132 -2.98 2.39 0.98
N TRP A 133 -3.97 2.08 1.80
CA TRP A 133 -5.32 1.77 1.35
C TRP A 133 -6.33 2.39 2.31
N THR A 134 -7.54 2.64 1.80
CA THR A 134 -8.60 3.33 2.54
C THR A 134 -9.84 2.47 2.58
N VAL A 135 -10.46 2.35 3.75
CA VAL A 135 -11.75 1.68 3.95
C VAL A 135 -12.78 2.75 4.26
N PRO A 136 -13.86 2.88 3.47
CA PRO A 136 -14.96 3.77 3.80
C PRO A 136 -15.50 3.45 5.20
N ALA A 137 -15.59 4.46 6.05
CA ALA A 137 -16.17 4.33 7.38
C ALA A 137 -17.54 5.00 7.38
N THR A 138 -18.58 4.23 7.66
CA THR A 138 -19.83 4.83 8.14
C THR A 138 -19.54 5.37 9.54
N ALA A 139 -19.29 6.67 9.64
CA ALA A 139 -19.13 7.30 10.93
C ALA A 139 -20.38 6.97 11.79
N PRO A 140 -20.23 6.49 13.03
CA PRO A 140 -21.38 6.34 13.91
C PRO A 140 -22.03 7.72 14.04
N SER A 141 -23.33 7.79 13.79
CA SER A 141 -24.14 9.01 13.70
C SER A 141 -24.30 9.75 15.04
N SER A 142 -23.36 9.63 15.97
CA SER A 142 -23.55 10.00 17.37
C SER A 142 -23.15 11.41 17.76
N THR A 143 -22.82 12.30 16.81
CA THR A 143 -22.62 13.72 17.14
C THR A 143 -23.37 14.63 16.17
N SER A 144 -24.65 14.75 16.48
CA SER A 144 -25.54 15.87 16.18
C SER A 144 -24.81 17.23 16.10
N GLY A 145 -25.07 18.01 15.05
CA GLY A 145 -25.05 19.48 15.16
C GLY A 145 -24.69 20.30 13.93
N SER A 146 -24.02 19.75 12.92
CA SER A 146 -23.66 20.55 11.74
C SER A 146 -23.71 19.68 10.49
N GLY A 147 -24.53 20.09 9.52
CA GLY A 147 -24.99 19.33 8.33
C GLY A 147 -23.92 18.98 7.29
N SER A 148 -22.71 18.62 7.70
CA SER A 148 -21.73 17.96 6.87
C SER A 148 -21.82 16.45 7.13
N SER A 149 -22.57 15.74 6.28
CA SER A 149 -22.59 14.26 6.22
C SER A 149 -21.26 13.72 5.67
N GLY A 150 -20.15 14.06 6.32
CA GLY A 150 -18.83 13.57 5.97
C GLY A 150 -18.70 12.09 6.30
N VAL A 151 -18.74 11.24 5.28
CA VAL A 151 -18.35 9.84 5.40
C VAL A 151 -16.86 9.83 5.71
N GLY A 152 -16.49 9.50 6.96
CA GLY A 152 -15.09 9.28 7.31
C GLY A 152 -14.52 8.08 6.56
N GLN A 153 -13.21 7.93 6.55
CA GLN A 153 -12.56 6.73 6.03
C GLN A 153 -11.38 6.34 6.91
N TYR A 154 -11.23 5.04 7.15
CA TYR A 154 -10.03 4.51 7.76
C TYR A 154 -8.93 4.49 6.71
N THR A 155 -7.83 5.19 6.96
CA THR A 155 -6.60 5.08 6.20
C THR A 155 -5.69 4.08 6.90
N VAL A 156 -5.29 3.04 6.17
CA VAL A 156 -4.31 2.05 6.62
C VAL A 156 -3.00 2.30 5.89
N VAL A 157 -1.92 2.41 6.66
CA VAL A 157 -0.56 2.59 6.16
C VAL A 157 0.30 1.44 6.65
N ASN A 158 0.83 0.66 5.71
CA ASN A 158 1.79 -0.40 5.96
C ASN A 158 3.16 0.05 5.48
N LEU A 159 4.14 0.05 6.39
CA LEU A 159 5.53 0.36 6.10
C LEU A 159 6.30 -0.96 6.05
N PHE A 160 6.80 -1.29 4.86
CA PHE A 160 7.67 -2.43 4.66
C PHE A 160 9.11 -1.98 4.48
N GLN A 161 10.03 -2.60 5.19
CA GLN A 161 11.47 -2.37 5.02
C GLN A 161 12.09 -3.51 4.24
N ARG A 162 12.98 -3.17 3.30
CA ARG A 162 13.73 -4.15 2.53
C ARG A 162 14.68 -4.94 3.42
N THR A 163 14.58 -6.27 3.37
CA THR A 163 15.46 -7.19 4.11
C THR A 163 16.36 -8.02 3.19
N LEU A 164 15.99 -8.14 1.90
CA LEU A 164 16.84 -8.76 0.90
C LEU A 164 17.97 -7.82 0.47
N ALA A 165 19.20 -8.12 0.88
CA ALA A 165 20.39 -7.38 0.48
C ALA A 165 20.49 -7.21 -1.04
N LYS A 166 20.87 -6.01 -1.49
CA LYS A 166 21.13 -5.71 -2.92
C LYS A 166 22.23 -6.63 -3.46
N GLY A 167 22.05 -7.13 -4.67
CA GLY A 167 22.95 -8.09 -5.32
C GLY A 167 22.69 -9.56 -4.97
N LYS A 168 21.92 -9.86 -3.91
CA LYS A 168 21.60 -11.25 -3.53
C LYS A 168 20.64 -11.94 -4.50
N ASP A 169 19.73 -11.19 -5.12
CA ASP A 169 18.89 -11.65 -6.22
C ASP A 169 18.85 -10.59 -7.33
N PRO A 170 19.77 -10.65 -8.30
CA PRO A 170 19.86 -9.66 -9.38
C PRO A 170 18.60 -9.55 -10.24
N VAL A 171 17.82 -10.63 -10.34
CA VAL A 171 16.56 -10.64 -11.08
C VAL A 171 15.52 -9.82 -10.32
N PHE A 172 15.40 -10.04 -9.01
CA PHE A 172 14.57 -9.21 -8.16
C PHE A 172 14.99 -7.74 -8.22
N ASP A 173 16.28 -7.44 -8.08
CA ASP A 173 16.81 -6.07 -8.11
C ASP A 173 16.43 -5.34 -9.40
N THR A 174 16.60 -6.03 -10.54
CA THR A 174 16.23 -5.48 -11.84
C THR A 174 14.73 -5.21 -11.95
N LEU A 175 13.89 -6.14 -11.48
CA LEU A 175 12.44 -5.98 -11.53
C LEU A 175 11.95 -4.90 -10.58
N TYR A 176 12.53 -4.83 -9.38
CA TYR A 176 12.18 -3.85 -8.37
C TYR A 176 12.61 -2.44 -8.81
N GLU A 177 13.78 -2.30 -9.42
CA GLU A 177 14.22 -1.01 -9.96
C GLU A 177 13.33 -0.54 -11.13
N LYS A 178 12.92 -1.47 -12.00
CA LYS A 178 11.92 -1.17 -13.05
C LYS A 178 10.57 -0.78 -12.45
N PHE A 179 10.14 -1.43 -11.37
CA PHE A 179 8.92 -1.07 -10.67
C PHE A 179 9.01 0.33 -10.03
N ARG A 180 10.16 0.65 -9.43
CA ARG A 180 10.42 1.94 -8.79
C ARG A 180 10.46 3.09 -9.80
N THR A 181 11.12 2.88 -10.93
CA THR A 181 11.30 3.88 -12.00
C THR A 181 10.16 3.91 -13.02
N GLY A 182 9.31 2.89 -13.04
CA GLY A 182 8.13 2.81 -13.90
C GLY A 182 7.05 3.83 -13.53
N ASP A 183 6.14 4.07 -14.47
CA ASP A 183 4.98 4.93 -14.26
C ASP A 183 3.86 4.23 -13.45
N ASP A 184 2.79 4.97 -13.16
CA ASP A 184 1.68 4.45 -12.37
C ASP A 184 0.88 3.36 -13.08
N GLU A 185 0.78 3.38 -14.41
CA GLU A 185 0.08 2.34 -15.17
C GLU A 185 0.85 1.02 -15.08
N PHE A 186 2.16 1.07 -15.31
CA PHE A 186 3.07 -0.06 -15.15
C PHE A 186 3.00 -0.65 -13.74
N ARG A 187 3.01 0.20 -12.70
CA ARG A 187 2.93 -0.27 -11.30
C ARG A 187 1.58 -0.95 -11.01
N LYS A 188 0.46 -0.39 -11.48
CA LYS A 188 -0.88 -0.97 -11.30
C LYS A 188 -1.03 -2.35 -11.94
N GLU A 189 -0.42 -2.55 -13.10
CA GLU A 189 -0.46 -3.84 -13.79
C GLU A 189 0.33 -4.92 -13.05
N ARG A 190 1.45 -4.54 -12.42
CA ARG A 190 2.43 -5.48 -11.84
C ARG A 190 2.26 -5.74 -10.35
N LEU A 191 1.80 -4.76 -9.58
CA LEU A 191 1.57 -4.94 -8.15
C LEU A 191 0.26 -5.70 -7.94
N LYS A 192 0.34 -6.89 -7.34
CA LYS A 192 -0.83 -7.67 -6.90
C LYS A 192 -0.74 -7.86 -5.40
N MET A 193 -1.82 -7.54 -4.70
CA MET A 193 -1.97 -7.83 -3.28
C MET A 193 -2.76 -9.12 -3.13
N ILE A 194 -2.23 -10.07 -2.37
CA ILE A 194 -2.91 -11.32 -2.02
C ILE A 194 -2.99 -11.34 -0.49
N PRO A 195 -4.11 -10.90 0.11
CA PRO A 195 -4.26 -10.96 1.56
C PRO A 195 -4.40 -12.42 2.01
N GLU A 196 -3.73 -12.80 3.09
CA GLU A 196 -3.96 -14.08 3.78
C GLU A 196 -4.39 -13.80 5.22
N ILE A 197 -5.49 -14.41 5.64
CA ILE A 197 -5.92 -14.40 7.04
C ILE A 197 -5.58 -15.74 7.68
N LEU A 198 -4.56 -15.76 8.51
CA LEU A 198 -4.11 -16.96 9.22
C LEU A 198 -5.22 -17.51 10.15
N GLN A 199 -5.75 -16.64 11.00
CA GLN A 199 -6.79 -16.98 11.97
C GLN A 199 -7.94 -15.98 11.87
N ALA A 200 -9.14 -16.51 11.64
CA ALA A 200 -10.40 -15.79 11.72
C ALA A 200 -11.56 -16.79 11.82
N PRO A 201 -12.73 -16.36 12.31
CA PRO A 201 -13.94 -17.15 12.24
C PRO A 201 -14.19 -17.65 10.82
N TRP A 202 -14.69 -18.88 10.68
CA TRP A 202 -14.90 -19.52 9.38
C TRP A 202 -15.68 -18.65 8.39
N ALA A 203 -16.72 -17.93 8.87
CA ALA A 203 -17.51 -17.02 8.04
C ALA A 203 -16.67 -15.93 7.35
N VAL A 204 -15.66 -15.39 8.05
CA VAL A 204 -14.74 -14.38 7.50
C VAL A 204 -13.85 -15.00 6.42
N LYS A 205 -13.34 -16.22 6.64
CA LYS A 205 -12.50 -16.93 5.67
C LYS A 205 -13.24 -17.21 4.35
N VAL A 206 -14.49 -17.65 4.42
CA VAL A 206 -15.31 -17.93 3.22
C VAL A 206 -15.56 -16.67 2.40
N THR A 207 -15.79 -15.54 3.07
CA THR A 207 -16.08 -14.26 2.41
C THR A 207 -14.87 -13.73 1.63
N ILE A 208 -13.65 -14.06 2.05
CA ILE A 208 -12.42 -13.58 1.41
C ILE A 208 -12.01 -14.45 0.22
N LEU A 209 -12.30 -15.75 0.26
CA LEU A 209 -12.00 -16.67 -0.84
C LEU A 209 -12.90 -16.47 -2.08
N THR A 210 -13.97 -15.69 -1.95
CA THR A 210 -14.95 -15.44 -3.01
C THR A 210 -14.69 -14.16 -3.82
N TRP A 211 -13.62 -13.43 -3.52
CA TRP A 211 -13.11 -12.29 -4.29
C TRP A 211 -11.88 -12.67 -5.13
#